data_AF-W2CTP2-F1
#
_entry.id   AF-W2CTP2-F1
#
_cell.length_a   1.000
_cell.length_b   1.000
_cell.length_c   1.000
_cell.angle_alpha   90.00
_cell.angle_beta   90.00
_cell.angle_gamma   90.00
#
_symmetry.space_group_name_H-M   'P 1'
#
loop_
_entity.id
_entity.type
_entity.pdbx_description
1 polymer ?
#
loop_
_entity_poly.entity_id
_entity_poly.type
_entity_poly.pdbx_seq_one_letter_code
_entity_poly.pdbx_strand_id
1 'polypeptide(L)'
;LKITHMAVGDGGGVLPTPDAKQTALVNEKRRAALNMLYIDPQNSSQIIAEQVIPENEGGWWIREVGLFDESGALIAVGNCPESYKPQLAEGSGRTQTVRMVLITSSTDNITLKIDPAVVLATRKYVDDK
;
A
#
# COMPACT_ATOMS: atom_id res chain seq x y z
N LEU A 1 3.29 11.92 -11.73
CA LEU A 1 3.26 11.57 -10.30
C LEU A 1 3.81 10.17 -10.15
N LYS A 2 4.93 9.98 -9.43
CA LYS A 2 5.58 8.68 -9.25
C LYS A 2 5.31 8.16 -7.83
N ILE A 3 4.41 7.21 -7.69
CA ILE A 3 4.13 6.57 -6.39
C ILE A 3 5.28 5.61 -6.07
N THR A 4 5.91 5.78 -4.91
CA THR A 4 7.11 5.02 -4.53
C THR A 4 6.95 4.25 -3.23
N HIS A 5 6.17 4.78 -2.28
CA HIS A 5 6.02 4.19 -0.96
C HIS A 5 4.55 4.00 -0.58
N MET A 6 4.31 3.00 0.26
CA MET A 6 3.05 2.81 0.97
C MET A 6 3.33 2.85 2.46
N ALA A 7 2.52 3.61 3.20
CA ALA A 7 2.53 3.58 4.64
C ALA A 7 1.23 3.00 5.19
N VAL A 8 1.33 2.46 6.39
CA VAL A 8 0.21 1.94 7.17
C VAL A 8 0.25 2.52 8.57
N GLY A 9 -0.92 2.78 9.13
CA GLY A 9 -1.08 3.39 10.44
C GLY A 9 -2.20 2.76 11.25
N ASP A 10 -2.18 3.03 12.55
CA ASP A 10 -3.20 2.53 13.49
C ASP A 10 -4.34 3.52 13.74
N GLY A 11 -4.36 4.66 13.03
CA GLY A 11 -5.41 5.67 13.15
C GLY A 11 -5.49 6.34 14.53
N GLY A 12 -4.46 6.20 15.38
CA GLY A 12 -4.46 6.73 16.74
C GLY A 12 -5.38 5.99 17.71
N GLY A 13 -5.76 4.74 17.40
CA GLY A 13 -6.70 3.97 18.24
C GLY A 13 -8.11 3.83 17.66
N VAL A 14 -8.44 4.57 16.61
CA VAL A 14 -9.77 4.61 15.99
C VAL A 14 -9.69 4.39 14.48
N LEU A 15 -10.79 4.00 13.85
CA LEU A 15 -10.89 3.92 12.39
C LEU A 15 -11.03 5.34 11.82
N PRO A 16 -10.00 5.91 11.17
CA PRO A 16 -10.08 7.26 10.66
C PRO A 16 -10.98 7.30 9.41
N THR A 17 -11.68 8.42 9.24
CA THR A 17 -12.36 8.71 7.97
C THR A 17 -11.35 9.39 7.05
N PRO A 18 -11.03 8.84 5.87
CA PRO A 18 -10.08 9.45 4.96
C PRO A 18 -10.57 10.82 4.47
N ASP A 19 -9.71 11.83 4.52
CA ASP A 19 -9.95 13.17 3.97
C ASP A 19 -8.91 13.47 2.87
N ALA A 20 -9.39 13.91 1.70
CA ALA A 20 -8.55 14.29 0.58
C ALA A 20 -7.58 15.46 0.90
N LYS A 21 -7.84 16.22 1.97
CA LYS A 21 -6.93 17.27 2.46
C LYS A 21 -5.82 16.75 3.38
N GLN A 22 -5.82 15.46 3.73
CA GLN A 22 -4.74 14.89 4.52
C GLN A 22 -3.41 14.97 3.78
N THR A 23 -2.39 15.42 4.49
CA THR A 23 -1.00 15.41 4.01
C THR A 23 -0.16 14.30 4.65
N ALA A 24 -0.70 13.64 5.67
CA ALA A 24 -0.08 12.54 6.40
C ALA A 24 -1.15 11.61 7.00
N LEU A 25 -0.73 10.39 7.36
CA LEU A 25 -1.54 9.47 8.17
C LEU A 25 -1.71 10.01 9.59
N VAL A 26 -2.80 9.62 10.25
CA VAL A 26 -3.09 10.06 11.63
C VAL A 26 -2.03 9.54 12.60
N ASN A 27 -1.64 8.27 12.46
CA ASN A 27 -0.56 7.67 13.24
C ASN A 27 0.15 6.59 12.42
N GLU A 28 1.13 7.02 11.64
CA GLU A 28 1.98 6.14 10.83
C GLU A 28 2.78 5.16 11.70
N LYS A 29 2.70 3.87 11.38
CA LYS A 29 3.47 2.80 12.04
C LYS A 29 4.62 2.29 11.19
N ARG A 30 4.40 2.25 9.88
CA ARG A 30 5.37 1.72 8.94
C ARG A 30 5.20 2.41 7.60
N ARG A 31 6.32 2.74 6.97
CA ARG A 31 6.41 3.16 5.57
C ARG A 31 7.49 2.35 4.89
N ALA A 32 7.16 1.72 3.77
CA ALA A 32 8.15 1.03 2.94
C ALA A 32 7.86 1.23 1.45
N ALA A 33 8.82 0.86 0.62
CA ALA A 33 8.66 0.87 -0.82
C ALA A 33 7.56 -0.11 -1.25
N LEU A 34 6.89 0.21 -2.35
CA LEU A 34 5.90 -0.68 -2.96
C LEU A 34 6.58 -1.94 -3.50
N ASN A 35 5.95 -3.09 -3.27
CA ASN A 35 6.35 -4.36 -3.88
C ASN A 35 5.79 -4.49 -5.31
N MET A 36 4.58 -3.99 -5.53
CA MET A 36 3.95 -3.94 -6.85
C MET A 36 3.15 -2.64 -7.02
N LEU A 37 3.17 -2.11 -8.23
CA LEU A 37 2.29 -1.02 -8.66
C LEU A 37 1.92 -1.24 -10.13
N TYR A 38 0.65 -1.47 -10.42
CA TYR A 38 0.17 -1.75 -11.78
C TYR A 38 -1.26 -1.27 -11.99
N ILE A 39 -1.65 -1.09 -13.26
CA ILE A 39 -3.03 -0.80 -13.64
C ILE A 39 -3.76 -2.14 -13.80
N ASP A 40 -4.98 -2.25 -13.29
CA ASP A 40 -5.77 -3.47 -13.42
C ASP A 40 -6.01 -3.77 -14.92
N PRO A 41 -5.60 -4.96 -15.42
CA PRO A 41 -5.80 -5.32 -16.83
C PRO A 41 -7.27 -5.42 -17.24
N GLN A 42 -8.19 -5.65 -16.28
CA GLN A 42 -9.64 -5.69 -16.53
C GLN A 42 -10.29 -4.32 -16.37
N ASN A 43 -9.63 -3.38 -15.69
CA ASN A 43 -10.15 -2.04 -15.46
C ASN A 43 -9.04 -0.99 -15.53
N SER A 44 -8.90 -0.36 -16.68
CA SER A 44 -7.89 0.68 -16.93
C SER A 44 -8.03 1.92 -16.05
N SER A 45 -9.13 2.06 -15.30
CA SER A 45 -9.36 3.15 -14.34
C SER A 45 -8.92 2.79 -12.92
N GLN A 46 -8.39 1.58 -12.69
CA GLN A 46 -7.94 1.12 -11.37
C GLN A 46 -6.43 0.95 -11.34
N ILE A 47 -5.81 1.57 -10.33
CA ILE A 47 -4.40 1.37 -10.01
C ILE A 47 -4.33 0.53 -8.74
N ILE A 48 -3.54 -0.53 -8.79
CA ILE A 48 -3.33 -1.45 -7.67
C ILE A 48 -1.91 -1.22 -7.16
N ALA A 49 -1.81 -0.81 -5.90
CA ALA A 49 -0.57 -0.68 -5.17
C ALA A 49 -0.52 -1.77 -4.08
N GLU A 50 0.59 -2.49 -3.99
CA GLU A 50 0.77 -3.53 -2.99
C GLU A 50 2.09 -3.38 -2.24
N GLN A 51 2.02 -3.70 -0.95
CA GLN A 51 3.16 -3.81 -0.07
C GLN A 51 3.05 -5.10 0.74
N VAL A 52 4.17 -5.80 0.89
CA VAL A 52 4.31 -6.95 1.75
C VAL A 52 4.90 -6.50 3.08
N ILE A 53 4.23 -6.88 4.18
CA ILE A 53 4.70 -6.68 5.54
C ILE A 53 5.28 -8.01 6.04
N PRO A 54 6.60 -8.11 6.23
CA PRO A 54 7.23 -9.34 6.69
C PRO A 54 6.83 -9.65 8.14
N GLU A 55 7.06 -10.88 8.56
CA GLU A 55 6.65 -11.38 9.89
C GLU A 55 7.37 -10.71 11.07
N ASN A 56 8.56 -10.16 10.84
CA ASN A 56 9.36 -9.45 11.85
C ASN A 56 8.90 -8.00 12.08
N GLU A 57 8.02 -7.46 11.24
CA GLU A 57 7.44 -6.13 11.40
C GLU A 57 5.95 -6.25 11.78
N GLY A 58 5.59 -5.82 12.99
CA GLY A 58 4.24 -5.97 13.52
C GLY A 58 4.14 -5.49 14.96
N GLY A 59 3.13 -5.97 15.68
CA GLY A 59 2.79 -5.53 17.04
C GLY A 59 1.86 -4.31 17.06
N TRP A 60 1.15 -4.04 15.97
CA TRP A 60 0.28 -2.87 15.83
C TRP A 60 -0.92 -3.17 14.94
N TRP A 61 -1.95 -2.34 15.10
CA TRP A 61 -3.16 -2.40 14.29
C TRP A 61 -2.98 -1.63 12.99
N ILE A 62 -3.54 -2.16 11.92
CA ILE A 62 -3.69 -1.50 10.63
C ILE A 62 -5.12 -0.98 10.56
N ARG A 63 -5.26 0.34 10.45
CA ARG A 63 -6.54 1.06 10.34
C ARG A 63 -6.56 2.08 9.21
N GLU A 64 -5.39 2.51 8.77
CA GLU A 64 -5.23 3.44 7.64
C GLU A 64 -4.06 3.00 6.76
N VAL A 65 -4.17 3.34 5.48
CA VAL A 65 -3.16 3.10 4.45
C VAL A 65 -2.99 4.38 3.65
N GLY A 66 -1.75 4.73 3.34
CA GLY A 66 -1.41 5.91 2.55
C GLY A 66 -0.41 5.58 1.45
N LEU A 67 -0.53 6.24 0.31
CA LEU A 67 0.42 6.15 -0.79
C LEU A 67 1.17 7.47 -0.95
N PHE A 68 2.49 7.37 -1.09
CA PHE A 68 3.38 8.51 -1.14
C PHE A 68 4.18 8.53 -2.44
N ASP A 69 4.44 9.74 -2.94
CA ASP A 69 5.32 9.95 -4.08
C ASP A 69 6.81 10.02 -3.67
N GLU A 70 7.70 10.18 -4.65
CA GLU A 70 9.15 10.31 -4.44
C GLU A 70 9.56 11.56 -3.63
N SER A 71 8.70 12.58 -3.55
CA SER A 71 8.93 13.77 -2.72
C SER A 71 8.46 13.57 -1.27
N GLY A 72 7.78 12.46 -0.99
CA GLY A 72 7.19 12.15 0.31
C GLY A 72 5.79 12.76 0.50
N ALA A 73 5.16 13.28 -0.56
CA ALA A 73 3.80 13.82 -0.50
C ALA A 73 2.77 12.69 -0.50
N LEU A 74 1.74 12.80 0.35
CA LEU A 74 0.62 11.87 0.40
C LEU A 74 -0.29 12.07 -0.83
N ILE A 75 -0.41 11.04 -1.66
CA ILE A 75 -1.16 11.05 -2.92
C ILE A 75 -2.56 10.44 -2.75
N ALA A 76 -2.68 9.45 -1.87
CA ALA A 76 -3.95 8.82 -1.57
C ALA A 76 -3.95 8.29 -0.14
N VAL A 77 -5.12 8.34 0.49
CA VAL A 77 -5.36 7.78 1.82
C VAL A 77 -6.62 6.92 1.76
N GLY A 78 -6.60 5.79 2.47
CA GLY A 78 -7.72 4.90 2.61
C GLY A 78 -7.80 4.36 4.03
N ASN A 79 -9.00 4.06 4.48
CA ASN A 79 -9.21 3.35 5.73
C ASN A 79 -9.17 1.84 5.48
N CYS A 80 -8.63 1.11 6.44
CA CYS A 80 -8.61 -0.35 6.45
C CYS A 80 -9.43 -0.83 7.65
N PRO A 81 -10.29 -1.85 7.52
CA PRO A 81 -10.91 -2.47 8.69
C PRO A 81 -9.82 -2.93 9.68
N GLU A 82 -10.13 -2.87 10.97
CA GLU A 82 -9.14 -3.15 12.02
C GLU A 82 -8.48 -4.51 11.81
N SER A 83 -7.22 -4.49 11.39
CA SER A 83 -6.45 -5.69 11.11
C SER A 83 -5.21 -5.70 11.99
N TYR A 84 -5.11 -6.69 12.87
CA TYR A 84 -3.92 -6.82 13.70
C TYR A 84 -2.80 -7.51 12.93
N LYS A 85 -1.62 -6.89 12.90
CA LYS A 85 -0.41 -7.47 12.33
C LYS A 85 0.49 -7.98 13.47
N PRO A 86 0.46 -9.29 13.78
CA PRO A 86 1.33 -9.84 14.82
C PRO A 86 2.80 -9.83 14.39
N GLN A 87 3.68 -9.74 15.39
CA GLN A 87 5.13 -9.92 15.21
C GLN A 87 5.54 -11.35 15.55
N LEU A 88 6.66 -11.82 14.99
CA LEU A 88 7.18 -13.17 15.23
C LEU A 88 7.37 -13.49 16.73
N ALA A 89 7.78 -12.52 17.54
CA ALA A 89 7.95 -12.68 19.00
C ALA A 89 6.65 -13.04 19.75
N GLU A 90 5.48 -12.80 19.15
CA GLU A 90 4.17 -13.17 19.70
C GLU A 90 3.79 -14.62 19.35
N GLY A 91 4.70 -15.38 18.73
CA GLY A 91 4.48 -16.79 18.34
C GLY A 91 3.59 -16.97 17.11
N SER A 92 3.22 -15.88 16.44
CA SER A 92 2.35 -15.87 15.25
C SER A 92 2.89 -14.90 14.19
N GLY A 93 4.19 -14.98 13.90
CA GLY A 93 4.79 -14.25 12.79
C GLY A 93 4.02 -14.52 11.50
N ARG A 94 3.40 -13.49 10.93
CA ARG A 94 2.61 -13.61 9.71
C ARG A 94 3.10 -12.60 8.69
N THR A 95 3.42 -13.06 7.48
CA THR A 95 3.57 -12.17 6.34
C THR A 95 2.19 -11.71 5.88
N GLN A 96 1.97 -10.40 5.80
CA GLN A 96 0.68 -9.81 5.42
C GLN A 96 0.88 -8.90 4.21
N THR A 97 0.11 -9.12 3.15
CA THR A 97 0.09 -8.24 1.99
C THR A 97 -1.02 -7.21 2.16
N VAL A 98 -0.67 -5.93 2.07
CA VAL A 98 -1.61 -4.81 2.03
C VAL A 98 -1.75 -4.36 0.59
N ARG A 99 -3.00 -4.36 0.11
CA ARG A 99 -3.38 -3.93 -1.24
C ARG A 99 -4.26 -2.70 -1.14
N MET A 100 -3.90 -1.64 -1.84
CA MET A 100 -4.72 -0.45 -2.03
C MET A 100 -5.11 -0.34 -3.50
N VAL A 101 -6.41 -0.20 -3.75
CA VAL A 101 -6.97 -0.01 -5.09
C VAL A 101 -7.43 1.44 -5.20
N LEU A 102 -6.81 2.20 -6.09
CA LEU A 102 -7.24 3.56 -6.40
C LEU A 102 -8.08 3.54 -7.67
N ILE A 103 -9.29 4.10 -7.60
CA ILE A 103 -10.15 4.31 -8.77
C ILE A 103 -9.97 5.78 -9.20
N THR A 104 -9.53 6.00 -10.43
CA THR A 104 -9.41 7.34 -11.02
C THR A 104 -10.42 7.52 -12.16
N SER A 105 -10.98 8.73 -12.30
CA SER A 105 -11.88 9.06 -13.41
C SER A 105 -11.14 9.32 -14.73
N SER A 106 -9.81 9.47 -14.69
CA SER A 106 -8.94 9.53 -15.87
C SER A 106 -7.52 9.14 -15.48
N THR A 107 -6.96 8.12 -16.13
CA THR A 107 -5.56 7.73 -15.96
C THR A 107 -4.58 8.67 -16.66
N ASP A 108 -5.05 9.60 -17.50
CA ASP A 108 -4.20 10.51 -18.28
C ASP A 108 -3.52 11.59 -17.42
N ASN A 109 -4.14 12.03 -16.32
CA ASN A 109 -3.56 13.03 -15.40
C ASN A 109 -2.52 12.43 -14.45
N ILE A 110 -2.51 11.10 -14.31
CA ILE A 110 -1.49 10.41 -13.54
C ILE A 110 -0.45 9.97 -14.56
N THR A 111 0.59 10.78 -14.76
CA THR A 111 1.82 10.33 -15.42
C THR A 111 2.48 9.30 -14.52
N LEU A 112 1.89 8.11 -14.42
CA LEU A 112 2.51 6.89 -13.92
C LEU A 112 3.54 6.59 -15.00
N LYS A 113 4.76 7.11 -14.82
CA LYS A 113 5.93 6.46 -15.40
C LYS A 113 6.01 5.12 -14.66
N ILE A 114 5.19 4.18 -15.10
CA ILE A 114 5.29 2.77 -14.75
C ILE A 114 6.65 2.40 -15.29
N ASP A 115 7.64 2.34 -14.40
CA ASP A 115 8.89 1.70 -14.75
C ASP A 115 8.56 0.21 -14.84
N PRO A 116 8.58 -0.41 -16.04
CA PRO A 116 8.26 -1.82 -16.21
C PRO A 116 9.20 -2.71 -15.39
N ALA A 117 10.32 -2.18 -14.89
CA ALA A 117 11.25 -2.90 -14.01
C ALA A 117 10.65 -3.26 -12.65
N VAL A 118 9.65 -2.52 -12.14
CA VAL A 118 8.99 -2.87 -10.85
C VAL A 118 7.94 -3.96 -11.02
N VAL A 119 7.45 -4.16 -12.25
CA VAL A 119 6.37 -5.12 -12.58
C VAL A 119 6.89 -6.58 -12.68
N LEU A 120 8.21 -6.81 -12.75
CA LEU A 120 8.76 -8.11 -13.13
C LEU A 120 9.38 -8.95 -12.00
N ALA A 121 9.34 -8.51 -10.73
CA ALA A 121 10.11 -9.16 -9.67
C ALA A 121 9.36 -10.23 -8.84
N THR A 122 8.03 -10.39 -8.95
CA THR A 122 7.30 -11.34 -8.06
C THR A 122 6.24 -12.21 -8.72
N ARG A 123 6.10 -12.19 -10.05
CA ARG A 123 5.27 -13.18 -10.80
C ARG A 123 6.04 -13.87 -11.93
N LYS A 124 7.18 -14.45 -11.58
CA LYS A 124 7.73 -15.58 -12.34
C LYS A 124 8.39 -16.58 -11.40
N TYR A 125 7.56 -17.21 -10.56
CA TYR A 125 7.94 -18.49 -9.97
C TYR A 125 6.76 -19.45 -10.09
N VAL A 126 7.00 -20.46 -10.95
CA VAL A 126 6.29 -21.73 -11.15
C VAL A 126 4.88 -21.67 -11.75
N ASP A 127 4.79 -21.80 -13.07
CA ASP A 127 4.24 -23.01 -13.69
C ASP A 127 4.46 -22.95 -15.20
N ASP A 128 5.45 -23.71 -15.67
CA ASP A 128 5.48 -24.32 -17.00
C ASP A 128 6.44 -25.51 -16.90
N LYS A 129 5.86 -26.65 -16.53
CA LYS A 129 6.40 -27.97 -16.83
C LYS A 129 5.28 -28.86 -17.32
#